data_AF-B7GA12-F1
#
_entry.id   AF-B7GA12-F1
#
_cell.length_a   1.000
_cell.length_b   1.000
_cell.length_c   1.000
_cell.angle_alpha   90.00
_cell.angle_beta   90.00
_cell.angle_gamma   90.00
#
_symmetry.space_group_name_H-M   'P 1'
#
loop_
_entity.id
_entity.type
_entity.pdbx_description
1 polymer ?
#
loop_
_entity_poly.entity_id
_entity_poly.type
_entity_poly.pdbx_seq_one_letter_code
_entity_poly.pdbx_strand_id
1 'polypeptide(L)'
;GCLTLTQADINQPVKISGSLSGLAAGKHGISVCVSGDLSQGASSCGPIFNPFGKTHGAPTDAQRMVGDLGNIVVDENGNCSVQISDPKVQLLGPHSVLGRSLVIYVGEDDKGRGGHENSLTTGNPGPRIAAGVIGLSV
;
A
#
# COMPACT_ATOMS: atom_id res chain seq x y z
N GLY A 1 -13.43 5.30 2.99
CA GLY A 1 -13.55 4.19 2.02
C GLY A 1 -13.32 2.86 2.70
N CYS A 2 -13.46 1.76 1.97
CA CYS A 2 -13.24 0.40 2.46
C CYS A 2 -12.51 -0.42 1.39
N LEU A 3 -11.48 -1.16 1.78
CA LEU A 3 -10.75 -2.09 0.93
C LEU A 3 -10.83 -3.49 1.54
N THR A 4 -11.18 -4.46 0.71
CA THR A 4 -11.23 -5.88 1.06
C THR A 4 -10.05 -6.59 0.42
N LEU A 5 -9.33 -7.37 1.23
CA LEU A 5 -8.24 -8.22 0.77
C LEU A 5 -8.73 -9.66 0.77
N THR A 6 -8.48 -10.38 -0.32
CA THR A 6 -8.82 -11.80 -0.44
C THR A 6 -7.64 -12.59 -0.97
N GLN A 7 -7.50 -13.82 -0.48
CA GLN A 7 -6.49 -14.78 -0.93
C GLN A 7 -7.09 -16.18 -0.83
N ALA A 8 -7.09 -16.93 -1.94
CA ALA A 8 -7.68 -18.27 -1.95
C ALA A 8 -6.81 -19.29 -1.21
N ASP A 9 -5.50 -19.25 -1.44
CA ASP A 9 -4.49 -20.05 -0.75
C ASP A 9 -3.11 -19.37 -0.83
N ILE A 10 -2.11 -19.93 -0.12
CA ILE A 10 -0.75 -19.36 0.00
C ILE A 10 -0.04 -19.15 -1.36
N ASN A 11 -0.42 -19.88 -2.41
CA ASN A 11 0.21 -19.77 -3.73
C ASN A 11 -0.53 -18.80 -4.66
N GLN A 12 -1.66 -18.25 -4.23
CA GLN A 12 -2.44 -17.31 -5.02
C GLN A 12 -2.11 -15.86 -4.64
N PRO A 13 -2.17 -14.93 -5.60
CA PRO A 13 -1.98 -13.51 -5.31
C PRO A 13 -3.10 -12.99 -4.41
N VAL A 14 -2.76 -11.98 -3.60
CA VAL A 14 -3.74 -11.24 -2.82
C VAL A 14 -4.44 -10.23 -3.73
N LYS A 15 -5.77 -10.29 -3.74
CA LYS A 15 -6.61 -9.30 -4.43
C LYS A 15 -7.07 -8.25 -3.43
N ILE A 16 -6.80 -6.99 -3.73
CA ILE A 16 -7.22 -5.82 -2.94
C ILE A 16 -8.24 -5.07 -3.77
N SER A 17 -9.47 -4.94 -3.26
CA SER A 17 -10.54 -4.29 -4.00
C SER A 17 -11.47 -3.49 -3.11
N GLY A 18 -12.10 -2.44 -3.64
CA GLY A 18 -13.05 -1.64 -2.91
C GLY A 18 -13.10 -0.21 -3.42
N SER A 19 -13.66 0.70 -2.60
CA SER A 19 -13.83 2.09 -2.99
C SER A 19 -13.31 3.06 -1.93
N LEU A 20 -12.73 4.14 -2.43
CA LEU A 20 -12.23 5.27 -1.65
C LEU A 20 -12.89 6.54 -2.18
N SER A 21 -13.04 7.53 -1.31
CA SER A 21 -13.67 8.81 -1.63
C SER A 21 -13.06 9.92 -0.78
N GLY A 22 -13.22 11.17 -1.20
CA GLY A 22 -12.70 12.34 -0.48
C GLY A 22 -11.21 12.57 -0.66
N LEU A 23 -10.62 12.04 -1.74
CA LEU A 23 -9.23 12.26 -2.12
C LEU A 23 -9.16 13.33 -3.23
N ALA A 24 -8.01 13.98 -3.39
CA ALA A 24 -7.79 14.87 -4.53
C ALA A 24 -7.72 14.06 -5.83
N ALA A 25 -8.11 14.65 -6.96
CA ALA A 25 -8.00 13.99 -8.25
C ALA A 25 -6.53 13.73 -8.63
N GLY A 26 -6.25 12.57 -9.23
CA GLY A 26 -4.90 12.19 -9.65
C GLY A 26 -4.42 10.87 -9.03
N LYS A 27 -3.10 10.67 -9.04
CA LYS A 27 -2.47 9.46 -8.52
C LYS A 27 -2.04 9.65 -7.07
N HIS A 28 -2.30 8.62 -6.28
CA HIS A 28 -1.88 8.55 -4.89
C HIS A 28 -1.14 7.26 -4.65
N GLY A 29 0.04 7.35 -4.04
CA GLY A 29 0.77 6.19 -3.56
C GLY A 29 -0.08 5.39 -2.57
N ILE A 30 0.07 4.07 -2.60
CA ILE A 30 -0.53 3.16 -1.63
C ILE A 30 0.50 2.11 -1.22
N SER A 31 0.60 1.83 0.08
CA SER A 31 1.51 0.81 0.58
C SER A 31 0.98 0.07 1.80
N VAL A 32 1.50 -1.14 2.03
CA VAL A 32 1.39 -1.78 3.35
C VAL A 32 2.55 -1.31 4.22
N CYS A 33 2.27 -0.74 5.39
CA CYS A 33 3.26 -0.34 6.39
C CYS A 33 3.37 -1.35 7.52
N VAL A 34 4.51 -1.41 8.20
CA VAL A 34 4.83 -2.50 9.15
C VAL A 34 3.88 -2.60 10.35
N SER A 35 3.37 -1.47 10.83
CA SER A 35 2.62 -1.38 12.09
C SER A 35 1.15 -1.07 11.84
N GLY A 36 0.27 -1.78 12.54
CA GLY A 36 -1.15 -1.43 12.68
C GLY A 36 -1.42 -0.36 13.73
N ASP A 37 -0.40 0.34 14.23
CA ASP A 37 -0.55 1.41 15.20
C ASP A 37 -1.06 2.71 14.55
N LEU A 38 -2.27 3.11 14.95
CA LEU A 38 -2.93 4.35 14.53
C LEU A 38 -3.06 5.37 15.69
N SER A 39 -2.32 5.21 16.79
CA SER A 39 -2.35 6.11 17.96
C SER A 39 -2.00 7.56 17.62
N GLN A 40 -1.22 7.78 16.56
CA GLN A 40 -0.93 9.10 15.98
C GLN A 40 -1.40 9.21 14.53
N GLY A 41 -2.41 8.43 14.14
CA GLY A 41 -2.87 8.33 12.76
C GLY A 41 -1.86 7.61 11.87
N ALA A 42 -1.71 8.05 10.62
CA ALA A 42 -0.88 7.36 9.63
C ALA A 42 0.64 7.45 9.92
N SER A 43 1.08 8.40 10.75
CA SER A 43 2.50 8.58 11.10
C SER A 43 3.05 7.43 11.95
N SER A 44 2.23 6.82 12.81
CA SER A 44 2.61 5.70 13.68
C SER A 44 2.63 4.33 12.98
N CYS A 45 2.24 4.27 11.69
CA CYS A 45 2.23 3.03 10.91
C CYS A 45 3.63 2.46 10.61
N GLY A 46 4.71 3.22 10.86
CA GLY A 46 6.09 2.80 10.58
C GLY A 46 6.45 2.77 9.09
N PRO A 47 7.61 2.23 8.69
CA PRO A 47 8.05 2.15 7.30
C PRO A 47 7.19 1.19 6.45
N ILE A 48 7.41 1.21 5.13
CA ILE A 48 6.82 0.23 4.20
C ILE A 48 7.26 -1.18 4.61
N PHE A 49 6.35 -2.14 4.54
CA PHE A 49 6.60 -3.51 4.96
C PHE A 49 7.64 -4.19 4.04
N ASN A 50 8.79 -4.50 4.61
CA ASN A 50 9.96 -4.98 3.87
C ASN A 50 10.71 -6.10 4.62
N PRO A 51 10.11 -7.31 4.72
CA PRO A 51 10.74 -8.42 5.46
C PRO A 51 12.04 -8.93 4.82
N PHE A 52 12.34 -8.52 3.58
CA PHE A 52 13.47 -9.02 2.80
C PHE A 52 14.55 -7.97 2.53
N GLY A 53 14.46 -6.79 3.16
CA GLY A 53 15.47 -5.73 3.03
C GLY A 53 15.69 -5.25 1.59
N LYS A 54 14.63 -5.15 0.79
CA LYS A 54 14.68 -4.68 -0.60
C LYS A 54 14.58 -3.16 -0.71
N THR A 55 15.03 -2.61 -1.83
CA THR A 55 14.73 -1.21 -2.19
C THR A 55 13.28 -1.07 -2.62
N HIS A 56 12.73 0.14 -2.52
CA HIS A 56 11.42 0.50 -3.06
C HIS A 56 11.36 0.26 -4.56
N GLY A 57 10.21 -0.14 -5.09
CA GLY A 57 10.01 -0.40 -6.52
C GLY A 57 8.55 -0.40 -6.97
N ALA A 58 8.31 -0.63 -8.26
CA ALA A 58 6.97 -0.79 -8.80
C ALA A 58 6.41 -2.17 -8.42
N PRO A 59 5.07 -2.36 -8.37
CA PRO A 59 4.48 -3.67 -8.10
C PRO A 59 4.87 -4.79 -9.08
N THR A 60 5.30 -4.42 -10.29
CA THR A 60 5.77 -5.35 -11.31
C THR A 60 7.24 -5.74 -11.16
N ASP A 61 7.99 -5.07 -10.28
CA ASP A 61 9.43 -5.28 -10.15
C ASP A 61 9.73 -6.53 -9.31
N ALA A 62 10.73 -7.30 -9.76
CA ALA A 62 11.25 -8.43 -9.01
C ALA A 62 11.94 -7.98 -7.72
N GLN A 63 12.66 -6.85 -7.75
CA GLN A 63 13.25 -6.19 -6.58
C GLN A 63 12.35 -5.05 -6.13
N ARG A 64 11.56 -5.30 -5.08
CA ARG A 64 10.67 -4.32 -4.43
C ARG A 64 10.39 -4.77 -3.00
N MET A 65 9.94 -3.84 -2.14
CA MET A 65 9.42 -4.19 -0.83
C MET A 65 8.09 -4.93 -0.98
N VAL A 66 7.72 -5.74 0.03
CA VAL A 66 6.44 -6.47 -0.01
C VAL A 66 5.26 -5.51 0.03
N GLY A 67 5.39 -4.40 0.75
CA GLY A 67 4.35 -3.39 0.87
C GLY A 67 4.19 -2.46 -0.32
N ASP A 68 5.01 -2.56 -1.37
CA ASP A 68 4.96 -1.67 -2.54
C ASP A 68 3.77 -2.03 -3.43
N LEU A 69 2.65 -1.32 -3.28
CA LEU A 69 1.42 -1.52 -4.05
C LEU A 69 1.25 -0.51 -5.19
N GLY A 70 2.16 0.47 -5.30
CA GLY A 70 2.19 1.46 -6.38
C GLY A 70 1.18 2.57 -6.15
N ASN A 71 0.31 2.82 -7.12
CA ASN A 71 -0.61 3.96 -7.11
C ASN A 71 -2.05 3.53 -7.32
N ILE A 72 -2.96 4.21 -6.61
CA ILE A 72 -4.38 4.29 -6.96
C ILE A 72 -4.64 5.55 -7.80
N VAL A 73 -5.72 5.55 -8.57
CA VAL A 73 -6.15 6.70 -9.39
C VAL A 73 -7.50 7.19 -8.90
N VAL A 74 -7.56 8.47 -8.57
CA VAL A 74 -8.75 9.16 -8.09
C VAL A 74 -9.29 10.05 -9.20
N ASP A 75 -10.59 9.97 -9.43
CA ASP A 75 -11.29 10.79 -10.44
C ASP A 75 -11.50 12.25 -9.99
N GLU A 76 -12.03 13.07 -10.89
CA GLU A 76 -12.29 14.50 -10.65
C GLU A 76 -13.32 14.77 -9.53
N ASN A 77 -14.14 13.77 -9.20
CA ASN A 77 -15.12 13.84 -8.11
C ASN A 77 -14.53 13.38 -6.78
N GLY A 78 -13.24 13.04 -6.74
CA GLY A 78 -12.56 12.55 -5.56
C GLY A 78 -12.88 11.11 -5.21
N ASN A 79 -13.38 10.31 -6.15
CA ASN A 79 -13.70 8.89 -5.98
C ASN A 79 -12.64 8.00 -6.64
N CYS A 80 -12.44 6.82 -6.06
CA CYS A 80 -11.49 5.83 -6.58
C CYS A 80 -12.04 4.42 -6.38
N SER A 81 -12.09 3.64 -7.47
CA SER A 81 -12.30 2.20 -7.42
C SER A 81 -10.94 1.51 -7.45
N VAL A 82 -10.61 0.78 -6.39
CA VAL A 82 -9.35 0.06 -6.26
C VAL A 82 -9.54 -1.37 -6.75
N GLN A 83 -8.63 -1.83 -7.61
CA GLN A 83 -8.55 -3.22 -8.03
C GLN A 83 -7.07 -3.59 -8.28
N ILE A 84 -6.45 -4.20 -7.26
CA ILE A 84 -5.04 -4.59 -7.28
C ILE A 84 -4.97 -6.11 -7.10
N SER A 85 -4.07 -6.76 -7.84
CA SER A 85 -3.71 -8.16 -7.66
C SER A 85 -2.21 -8.24 -7.44
N ASP A 86 -1.78 -8.58 -6.23
CA ASP A 86 -0.38 -8.55 -5.85
C ASP A 86 0.14 -9.95 -5.44
N PRO A 87 1.21 -10.46 -6.07
CA PRO A 87 1.75 -11.79 -5.74
C PRO A 87 2.67 -11.80 -4.52
N LYS A 88 3.15 -10.64 -4.04
CA LYS A 88 4.11 -10.56 -2.92
C LYS A 88 3.44 -10.34 -1.58
N VAL A 89 2.36 -9.57 -1.55
CA VAL A 89 1.48 -9.47 -0.38
C VAL A 89 0.87 -10.85 -0.11
N GLN A 90 0.78 -11.21 1.15
CA GLN A 90 0.24 -12.48 1.62
C GLN A 90 -0.68 -12.22 2.81
N LEU A 91 -1.83 -12.90 2.87
CA LEU A 91 -2.70 -12.93 4.06
C LEU A 91 -2.35 -14.13 4.96
N LEU A 92 -1.61 -15.10 4.43
CA LEU A 92 -1.23 -16.33 5.11
C LEU A 92 0.29 -16.41 5.29
N GLY A 93 0.72 -17.22 6.27
CA GLY A 93 2.14 -17.49 6.51
C GLY A 93 2.91 -16.40 7.28
N PRO A 94 4.23 -16.54 7.43
CA PRO A 94 5.05 -15.72 8.34
C PRO A 94 5.16 -14.25 7.94
N HIS A 95 4.93 -13.93 6.66
CA HIS A 95 4.94 -12.56 6.15
C HIS A 95 3.54 -12.02 5.87
N SER A 96 2.53 -12.56 6.57
CA SER A 96 1.17 -12.05 6.49
C SER A 96 1.11 -10.55 6.77
N VAL A 97 0.22 -9.86 6.04
CA VAL A 97 -0.09 -8.44 6.25
C VAL A 97 -1.23 -8.21 7.23
N LEU A 98 -1.84 -9.26 7.78
CA LEU A 98 -2.82 -9.13 8.85
C LEU A 98 -2.22 -8.41 10.08
N GLY A 99 -2.97 -7.48 10.66
CA GLY A 99 -2.54 -6.63 11.78
C GLY A 99 -1.58 -5.50 11.41
N ARG A 100 -1.19 -5.39 10.13
CA ARG A 100 -0.43 -4.25 9.58
C ARG A 100 -1.40 -3.17 9.10
N SER A 101 -0.88 -2.10 8.51
CA SER A 101 -1.71 -1.01 7.97
C SER A 101 -1.57 -0.88 6.45
N LEU A 102 -2.68 -0.53 5.78
CA LEU A 102 -2.66 0.09 4.46
C LEU A 102 -2.59 1.60 4.64
N VAL A 103 -1.70 2.26 3.91
CA VAL A 103 -1.45 3.70 3.97
C VAL A 103 -1.61 4.29 2.57
N ILE A 104 -2.29 5.44 2.47
CA ILE A 104 -2.43 6.23 1.25
C ILE A 104 -1.68 7.55 1.44
N TYR A 105 -0.97 7.97 0.40
CA TYR A 105 -0.14 9.18 0.39
C TYR A 105 -0.79 10.31 -0.41
N VAL A 106 -0.29 11.53 -0.22
CA VAL A 106 -0.84 12.73 -0.88
C VAL A 106 -0.55 12.79 -2.38
N GLY A 107 0.58 12.25 -2.81
CA GLY A 107 1.05 12.32 -4.19
C GLY A 107 1.38 10.96 -4.79
N GLU A 108 1.88 11.00 -6.02
CA GLU A 108 2.27 9.82 -6.79
C GLU A 108 3.53 9.17 -6.22
N ASP A 109 3.49 7.85 -6.09
CA ASP A 109 4.67 6.99 -5.91
C ASP A 109 5.42 6.89 -7.26
N ASP A 110 6.66 7.37 -7.28
CA ASP A 110 7.58 7.37 -8.42
C ASP A 110 8.17 5.99 -8.76
N LYS A 111 7.84 4.97 -7.97
CA LYS A 111 8.21 3.56 -8.12
C LYS A 111 9.73 3.33 -8.06
N GLY A 112 10.47 4.17 -7.33
CA GLY A 112 11.92 4.09 -7.22
C GLY A 112 12.66 4.69 -8.41
N ARG A 113 11.96 5.40 -9.31
CA ARG A 113 12.49 5.88 -10.59
C ARG A 113 12.55 7.40 -10.70
N GLY A 114 12.17 8.12 -9.64
CA GLY A 114 12.11 9.59 -9.65
C GLY A 114 13.45 10.32 -9.47
N GLY A 115 14.52 9.61 -9.09
CA GLY A 115 15.85 10.20 -8.88
C GLY A 115 15.98 11.07 -7.62
N HIS A 116 14.95 11.10 -6.76
CA HIS A 116 15.01 11.74 -5.44
C HIS A 116 15.68 10.78 -4.44
N GLU A 117 16.28 11.32 -3.37
CA GLU A 117 16.88 10.49 -2.29
C GLU A 117 15.87 9.51 -1.67
N ASN A 118 14.59 9.89 -1.70
CA ASN A 118 13.48 9.10 -1.15
C ASN A 118 12.84 8.14 -2.17
N SER A 119 13.24 8.20 -3.46
CA SER A 119 12.66 7.32 -4.48
C SER A 119 12.88 5.86 -4.12
N LEU A 120 14.10 5.48 -3.71
CA LEU A 120 14.44 4.10 -3.37
C LEU A 120 13.99 3.65 -1.97
N THR A 121 13.42 4.55 -1.16
CA THR A 121 12.98 4.25 0.22
C THR A 121 11.46 4.28 0.37
N THR A 122 10.78 5.24 -0.26
CA THR A 122 9.33 5.44 -0.13
C THR A 122 8.62 5.69 -1.45
N GLY A 123 9.35 5.89 -2.55
CA GLY A 123 8.78 6.31 -3.84
C GLY A 123 8.45 7.81 -3.90
N ASN A 124 8.84 8.58 -2.88
CA ASN A 124 8.63 10.02 -2.79
C ASN A 124 7.17 10.55 -2.97
N PRO A 125 6.12 9.89 -2.45
CA PRO A 125 4.73 10.35 -2.65
C PRO A 125 4.31 11.48 -1.68
N GLY A 126 5.21 11.96 -0.82
CA GLY A 126 4.93 12.98 0.19
C GLY A 126 4.17 12.46 1.43
N PRO A 127 3.46 13.34 2.17
CA PRO A 127 2.72 13.01 3.38
C PRO A 127 1.70 11.86 3.25
N ARG A 128 1.46 11.18 4.38
CA ARG A 128 0.41 10.15 4.53
C ARG A 128 -0.92 10.83 4.86
N ILE A 129 -1.99 10.48 4.15
CA ILE A 129 -3.30 11.14 4.27
C ILE A 129 -4.40 10.22 4.79
N ALA A 130 -4.24 8.91 4.68
CA ALA A 130 -5.15 7.94 5.27
C ALA A 130 -4.40 6.66 5.65
N ALA A 131 -4.90 5.98 6.68
CA ALA A 131 -4.42 4.66 7.05
C ALA A 131 -5.56 3.82 7.63
N GLY A 132 -5.43 2.50 7.52
CA GLY A 132 -6.36 1.53 8.12
C GLY A 132 -5.67 0.22 8.43
N VAL A 133 -5.98 -0.37 9.58
CA VAL A 133 -5.45 -1.68 9.97
C VAL A 133 -6.11 -2.77 9.13
N ILE A 134 -5.30 -3.70 8.61
CA ILE A 134 -5.77 -4.87 7.88
C ILE A 134 -6.25 -5.91 8.91
N GLY A 135 -7.55 -5.93 9.15
CA GLY A 135 -8.21 -6.90 10.03
C GLY A 135 -8.74 -8.13 9.31
N LEU A 136 -9.11 -9.15 10.08
CA LEU A 136 -9.92 -10.25 9.58
C LEU A 136 -11.34 -9.74 9.32
N SER A 137 -11.89 -10.05 8.15
CA SER A 137 -13.32 -9.87 7.87
C SER A 137 -14.08 -11.07 8.42
N VAL A 138 -15.22 -10.82 9.06
CA VAL A 138 -16.21 -11.82 9.48
C VAL A 138 -17.45 -11.76 8.60
#